data_AF-A0A451CNP7-F1
#
_entry.id   AF-A0A451CNP7-F1
#
_cell.length_a   1.000
_cell.length_b   1.000
_cell.length_c   1.000
_cell.angle_alpha   90.00
_cell.angle_beta   90.00
_cell.angle_gamma   90.00
#
_symmetry.space_group_name_H-M   'P 1'
#
loop_
_entity.id
_entity.type
_entity.pdbx_description
1 polymer ?
#
loop_
_entity_poly.entity_id
_entity_poly.type
_entity_poly.pdbx_seq_one_letter_code
_entity_poly.pdbx_strand_id
1 'polypeptide(L)' 'MQKSSCTPNFVKNSLKMLIYFHVNSAFSLVFASLWDTI' A
#
# COMPACT_ATOMS: atom_id res chain seq x y z
N MET A 1 -32.30 14.11 11.09
CA MET A 1 -30.95 14.34 10.54
C MET A 1 -30.23 13.01 10.44
N GLN A 2 -30.09 12.47 9.24
CA GLN A 2 -29.40 11.21 9.00
C GLN A 2 -27.90 11.49 8.97
N LYS A 3 -27.12 10.87 9.87
CA LYS A 3 -25.66 10.97 9.85
C LYS A 3 -25.16 10.18 8.64
N SER A 4 -24.93 10.85 7.52
CA SER A 4 -24.21 10.25 6.40
C SER A 4 -22.79 9.98 6.87
N SER A 5 -22.43 8.71 7.01
CA SER A 5 -21.04 8.31 7.20
C SER A 5 -20.31 8.52 5.87
N CYS A 6 -19.92 9.77 5.62
CA CYS A 6 -18.96 10.09 4.60
C CYS A 6 -17.62 9.54 5.09
N THR A 7 -17.34 8.27 4.82
CA THR A 7 -15.97 7.77 4.94
C THR A 7 -15.14 8.63 3.98
N PRO A 8 -14.23 9.48 4.48
CA PRO A 8 -13.56 10.43 3.61
C PRO A 8 -12.78 9.61 2.60
N ASN A 9 -12.96 9.94 1.32
CA ASN A 9 -12.33 9.29 0.18
C ASN A 9 -10.80 9.12 0.36
N PHE A 10 -10.22 9.95 1.24
CA PHE A 10 -8.89 9.83 1.82
C PHE A 10 -8.55 8.44 2.35
N VAL A 11 -9.38 7.79 3.18
CA VAL A 11 -9.07 6.47 3.78
C VAL A 11 -8.98 5.39 2.71
N LYS A 12 -9.86 5.43 1.71
CA LYS A 12 -9.82 4.50 0.58
C LYS A 12 -8.60 4.74 -0.30
N ASN A 13 -8.22 6.00 -0.52
CA ASN A 13 -7.06 6.37 -1.31
C ASN A 13 -5.75 6.05 -0.58
N SER A 14 -5.69 6.27 0.73
CA SER A 14 -4.54 5.97 1.58
C SER A 14 -4.35 4.46 1.72
N LEU A 15 -5.42 3.67 1.80
CA LEU A 15 -5.33 2.20 1.81
C LEU A 15 -4.78 1.68 0.49
N LYS A 16 -5.25 2.20 -0.65
CA LYS A 16 -4.68 1.87 -1.97
C LYS A 16 -3.18 2.21 -2.04
N MET A 17 -2.79 3.37 -1.52
CA MET A 17 -1.39 3.80 -1.51
C MET A 17 -0.54 2.91 -0.58
N LEU A 18 -1.08 2.49 0.57
CA LEU A 18 -0.41 1.59 1.51
C LEU A 18 -0.18 0.20 0.88
N ILE A 19 -1.20 -0.35 0.20
CA ILE A 19 -1.08 -1.65 -0.49
C ILE A 19 -0.03 -1.54 -1.61
N TYR A 20 -0.06 -0.45 -2.39
CA TYR A 20 0.92 -0.21 -3.44
C TYR A 20 2.35 -0.12 -2.86
N PHE A 21 2.54 0.65 -1.78
CA PHE A 21 3.85 0.76 -1.13
C PHE A 21 4.35 -0.60 -0.62
N HIS A 22 3.48 -1.37 0.05
CA HIS A 22 3.84 -2.67 0.60
C HIS A 22 4.27 -3.67 -0.48
N VAL A 23 3.51 -3.76 -1.59
CA VAL A 23 3.84 -4.65 -2.71
C VAL A 23 5.17 -4.26 -3.36
N ASN A 24 5.40 -2.96 -3.60
CA ASN A 24 6.66 -2.49 -4.19
C ASN A 24 7.86 -2.70 -3.24
N SER A 25 7.66 -2.51 -1.94
CA SER A 25 8.71 -2.74 -0.94
C SER A 25 9.05 -4.22 -0.82
N ALA A 26 8.07 -5.11 -0.81
CA ALA A 26 8.30 -6.55 -0.76
C ALA A 26 9.00 -7.05 -2.04
N PHE A 27 8.58 -6.56 -3.20
CA PHE A 27 9.23 -6.88 -4.47
C PHE A 27 10.69 -6.42 -4.50
N SER A 28 10.96 -5.19 -4.06
CA SER A 28 12.31 -4.63 -3.99
C SER A 28 13.20 -5.42 -3.03
N LEU A 29 12.65 -5.85 -1.88
CA LEU A 29 13.38 -6.66 -0.91
C LEU A 29 13.77 -8.02 -1.49
N VAL A 30 12.83 -8.69 -2.17
CA VAL A 30 13.10 -9.98 -2.84
C VAL A 30 14.17 -9.79 -3.91
N PHE A 31 14.06 -8.74 -4.73
CA PHE A 31 15.04 -8.47 -5.78
C PHE A 31 16.44 -8.18 -5.21
N ALA A 32 16.52 -7.38 -4.14
CA ALA A 32 17.78 -7.11 -3.45
C ALA A 32 18.41 -8.41 -2.89
N SER A 33 17.62 -9.24 -2.22
CA SER A 33 18.11 -10.52 -1.69
C SER A 33 18.55 -11.51 -2.77
N LEU A 34 17.91 -11.49 -3.93
CA LEU A 34 18.29 -12.30 -5.08
C LEU A 34 19.58 -11.78 -5.72
N TRP A 35 19.73 -10.46 -5.80
CA TRP A 35 20.94 -9.81 -6.30
C TRP A 35 22.15 -10.14 -5.41
N ASP A 36 21.97 -10.15 -4.09
CA ASP A 36 23.02 -10.56 -3.15
C ASP A 36 23.40 -12.05 -3.25
N THR A 37 22.57 -12.85 -3.95
CA THR A 37 22.79 -14.29 -4.15
C THR A 37 23.54 -14.62 -5.45
N ILE A 38 23.61 -13.69 -6.42
CA ILE A 38 24.24 -13.87 -7.74
C ILE A 38 25.68 -13.36 -7.73
#